data_AF-M0ZXU4-F1
#
_entry.id   AF-M0ZXU4-F1
#
_cell.length_a   1.000
_cell.length_b   1.000
_cell.length_c   1.000
_cell.angle_alpha   90.00
_cell.angle_beta   90.00
_cell.angle_gamma   90.00
#
_symmetry.space_group_name_H-M   'P 1'
#
loop_
_entity.id
_entity.type
_entity.pdbx_description
1 polymer ?
#
loop_
_entity_poly.entity_id
_entity_poly.type
_entity_poly.pdbx_seq_one_letter_code
_entity_poly.pdbx_strand_id
1 'polypeptide(L)'
;MEMPLVEVRKYGVWLLAKNVDQYIHRVLVEEDANGHQEKTDELFRISAGAGKKLYEKGDFGASKISSVDTYILKKVGLFPDVLERRIKQHFDNGDNISALVTGEFYTKKEHFPGFARPFVFNAEVLLKVGRNIEAKDAARGALKSPWWTLGCEYHEVANMAEWEDEQIEYIKEKVTEEGRETDLKKGKQPAQVALDEAAFLLDLASIDGTWDDCAERIAECYKEAGLHEVANFVVYRD
;
A
#
# COMPACT_ATOMS: atom_id res chain seq x y z
N MET A 1 -11.82 -13.83 -3.05
CA MET A 1 -10.61 -12.99 -3.09
C MET A 1 -10.54 -12.26 -1.76
N GLU A 2 -9.48 -12.43 -0.98
CA GLU A 2 -9.27 -11.56 0.18
C GLU A 2 -9.01 -10.14 -0.34
N MET A 3 -9.81 -9.18 0.10
CA MET A 3 -9.68 -7.79 -0.32
C MET A 3 -8.83 -7.04 0.71
N PRO A 4 -7.70 -6.43 0.30
CA PRO A 4 -6.91 -5.61 1.21
C PRO A 4 -7.72 -4.40 1.65
N LEU A 5 -7.51 -3.99 2.90
CA LEU A 5 -8.05 -2.74 3.40
C LEU A 5 -7.02 -1.65 3.11
N VAL A 6 -7.43 -0.62 2.40
CA VAL A 6 -6.59 0.52 2.04
C VAL A 6 -7.22 1.82 2.49
N GLU A 7 -6.38 2.82 2.74
CA GLU A 7 -6.80 4.19 2.95
C GLU A 7 -6.39 5.02 1.73
N VAL A 8 -7.35 5.71 1.11
CA VAL A 8 -7.06 6.64 0.03
C VAL A 8 -6.50 7.92 0.63
N ARG A 9 -5.32 8.32 0.15
CA ARG A 9 -4.67 9.59 0.50
C ARG A 9 -4.60 10.45 -0.76
N LYS A 10 -4.15 11.70 -0.59
CA LYS A 10 -3.96 12.62 -1.73
C LYS A 10 -3.06 11.98 -2.80
N TYR A 11 -1.92 11.42 -2.40
CA TYR A 11 -0.91 10.83 -3.29
C TYR A 11 -0.83 9.31 -3.14
N GLY A 12 -1.88 8.63 -3.57
CA GLY A 12 -1.95 7.17 -3.61
C GLY A 12 -2.75 6.57 -2.46
N VAL A 13 -2.59 5.26 -2.29
CA VAL A 13 -3.31 4.47 -1.29
C VAL A 13 -2.34 3.83 -0.32
N TRP A 14 -2.74 3.78 0.94
CA TRP A 14 -1.98 3.17 2.02
C TRP A 14 -2.58 1.84 2.39
N LEU A 15 -1.79 0.77 2.34
CA LEU A 15 -2.22 -0.54 2.77
C LEU A 15 -2.34 -0.59 4.30
N LEU A 16 -3.57 -0.69 4.80
CA LEU A 16 -3.85 -0.78 6.23
C LEU A 16 -3.78 -2.21 6.75
N ALA A 17 -4.29 -3.18 5.98
CA ALA A 17 -4.26 -4.60 6.33
C ALA A 17 -4.52 -5.48 5.11
N LYS A 18 -4.17 -6.77 5.19
CA LYS A 18 -4.43 -7.73 4.09
C LYS A 18 -5.91 -8.06 3.94
N ASN A 19 -6.68 -7.94 5.02
CA ASN A 19 -8.12 -8.16 5.06
C ASN A 19 -8.73 -7.51 6.30
N VAL A 20 -10.07 -7.49 6.33
CA VAL A 20 -10.87 -6.87 7.40
C VAL A 20 -10.68 -7.57 8.76
N ASP A 21 -10.61 -8.91 8.79
CA ASP A 21 -10.35 -9.68 10.02
C ASP A 21 -9.04 -9.23 10.68
N GLN A 22 -7.97 -9.11 9.89
CA GLN A 22 -6.66 -8.70 10.37
C GLN A 22 -6.69 -7.25 10.91
N TYR A 23 -7.38 -6.35 10.21
CA TYR A 23 -7.55 -4.96 10.66
C TYR A 23 -8.31 -4.86 11.99
N ILE A 24 -9.48 -5.52 12.08
CA ILE A 24 -10.30 -5.53 13.30
C ILE A 24 -9.54 -6.13 14.47
N HIS A 25 -8.85 -7.26 14.27
CA HIS A 25 -8.04 -7.88 15.32
C HIS A 25 -6.97 -6.91 15.84
N ARG A 26 -6.26 -6.20 14.95
CA ARG A 26 -5.30 -5.17 15.35
C ARG A 26 -5.96 -4.07 16.19
N VAL A 27 -7.08 -3.51 15.73
CA VAL A 27 -7.79 -2.46 16.46
C VAL A 27 -8.15 -2.93 17.87
N LEU A 28 -8.67 -4.16 18.02
CA LEU A 28 -9.02 -4.71 19.34
C LEU A 28 -7.80 -4.86 20.26
N VAL A 29 -6.64 -5.26 19.73
CA VAL A 29 -5.39 -5.35 20.50
C VAL A 29 -4.92 -3.96 20.96
N GLU A 30 -4.93 -2.98 20.06
CA GLU A 30 -4.52 -1.61 20.36
C GLU A 30 -5.47 -0.98 21.42
N GLU A 31 -6.78 -1.22 21.32
CA GLU A 31 -7.76 -0.78 22.32
C GLU A 31 -7.58 -1.47 23.68
N ASP A 32 -7.31 -2.78 23.72
CA ASP A 32 -7.01 -3.50 24.97
C ASP A 32 -5.78 -2.92 25.68
N ALA A 33 -4.73 -2.62 24.91
CA ALA A 33 -3.49 -2.05 25.43
C ALA A 33 -3.67 -0.60 25.93
N ASN A 34 -4.58 0.16 25.33
CA ASN A 34 -4.84 1.57 25.71
C ASN A 34 -5.75 1.73 26.92
N GLY A 35 -6.43 0.68 27.39
CA GLY A 35 -7.13 0.66 28.68
C GLY A 35 -8.37 1.58 28.83
N HIS A 36 -8.99 2.03 27.74
CA HIS A 36 -10.12 2.97 27.75
C HIS A 36 -11.47 2.30 28.09
N GLN A 37 -11.68 1.96 29.37
CA GLN A 37 -12.75 1.07 29.86
C GLN A 37 -14.14 1.18 29.20
N GLU A 38 -14.74 2.37 29.04
CA GLU A 38 -16.13 2.48 28.57
C GLU A 38 -16.31 2.23 27.05
N LYS A 39 -15.45 2.79 26.19
CA LYS A 39 -15.52 2.59 24.73
C LYS A 39 -15.02 1.20 24.32
N THR A 40 -14.07 0.66 25.07
CA THR A 40 -13.52 -0.68 24.85
C THR A 40 -14.61 -1.75 25.01
N ASP A 41 -15.51 -1.68 25.98
CA ASP A 41 -16.50 -2.75 26.18
C ASP A 41 -17.55 -2.85 25.06
N GLU A 42 -17.90 -1.75 24.41
CA GLU A 42 -18.82 -1.75 23.27
C GLU A 42 -18.18 -2.37 22.02
N LEU A 43 -16.94 -1.99 21.68
CA LEU A 43 -16.22 -2.53 20.52
C LEU A 43 -16.04 -4.05 20.59
N PHE A 44 -15.68 -4.55 21.77
CA PHE A 44 -15.49 -5.99 21.99
C PHE A 44 -16.80 -6.77 21.91
N ARG A 45 -17.90 -6.19 22.42
CA ARG A 45 -19.24 -6.78 22.26
C ARG A 45 -19.67 -6.84 20.80
N ILE A 46 -19.46 -5.77 20.04
CA ILE A 46 -19.80 -5.72 18.60
C ILE A 46 -19.00 -6.77 17.83
N SER A 47 -17.69 -6.86 18.08
CA SER A 47 -16.82 -7.85 17.43
C SER A 47 -17.23 -9.29 17.77
N ALA A 48 -17.58 -9.59 19.04
CA ALA A 48 -18.02 -10.92 19.45
C ALA A 48 -19.34 -11.34 18.77
N GLY A 49 -20.21 -10.38 18.44
CA GLY A 49 -21.46 -10.62 17.72
C GLY A 49 -21.32 -10.99 16.24
N ALA A 50 -20.15 -10.75 15.62
CA ALA A 50 -19.90 -10.99 14.20
C ALA A 50 -19.59 -12.46 13.83
N GLY A 51 -19.83 -13.40 14.75
CA GLY A 51 -19.78 -14.85 14.50
C GLY A 51 -18.40 -15.51 14.70
N LYS A 52 -17.29 -14.81 14.46
CA LYS A 52 -15.92 -15.29 14.74
C LYS A 52 -15.24 -14.38 15.76
N LYS A 53 -14.87 -14.94 16.91
CA LYS A 53 -14.09 -14.21 17.92
C LYS A 53 -12.64 -14.06 17.41
N LEU A 54 -12.27 -12.84 17.04
CA LEU A 54 -10.93 -12.52 16.52
C LEU A 54 -9.90 -12.30 17.63
N TYR A 55 -10.35 -11.85 18.80
CA TYR A 55 -9.50 -11.47 19.93
C TYR A 55 -10.29 -11.56 21.24
N GLU A 56 -9.65 -11.93 22.36
CA GLU A 56 -10.25 -11.84 23.69
C GLU A 56 -9.63 -10.69 24.50
N LYS A 57 -10.49 -9.91 25.18
CA LYS A 57 -10.05 -8.81 26.05
C LYS A 57 -9.09 -9.33 27.12
N GLY A 58 -7.96 -8.68 27.30
CA GLY A 58 -6.90 -9.08 28.23
C GLY A 58 -5.87 -10.05 27.64
N ASP A 59 -6.04 -10.56 26.40
CA ASP A 59 -5.07 -11.47 25.78
C ASP A 59 -3.69 -10.82 25.62
N PHE A 60 -3.63 -9.50 25.37
CA PHE A 60 -2.36 -8.79 25.27
C PHE A 60 -1.63 -8.83 26.61
N GLY A 61 -2.29 -8.46 27.71
CA GLY A 61 -1.74 -8.53 29.05
C GLY A 61 -1.34 -9.95 29.47
N ALA A 62 -2.18 -10.94 29.16
CA ALA A 62 -1.93 -12.35 29.45
C ALA A 62 -0.71 -12.92 28.70
N SER A 63 -0.40 -12.39 27.51
CA SER A 63 0.71 -12.85 26.67
C SER A 63 2.11 -12.56 27.25
N LYS A 64 2.21 -11.60 28.19
CA LYS A 64 3.48 -11.07 28.75
C LYS A 64 4.41 -10.46 27.69
N ILE A 65 3.93 -10.18 26.49
CA ILE A 65 4.70 -9.44 25.47
C ILE A 65 4.69 -7.97 25.85
N SER A 66 5.87 -7.37 26.04
CA SER A 66 6.01 -5.99 26.53
C SER A 66 5.69 -4.91 25.50
N SER A 67 5.57 -5.27 24.22
CA SER A 67 5.37 -4.34 23.11
C SER A 67 4.14 -4.73 22.31
N VAL A 68 3.21 -3.78 22.17
CA VAL A 68 2.00 -3.94 21.34
C VAL A 68 2.39 -4.29 19.90
N ASP A 69 3.35 -3.58 19.31
CA ASP A 69 3.87 -3.89 17.96
C ASP A 69 4.39 -5.32 17.85
N THR A 70 5.11 -5.81 18.87
CA THR A 70 5.63 -7.19 18.88
C THR A 70 4.50 -8.20 18.99
N TYR A 71 3.45 -7.90 19.77
CA TYR A 71 2.27 -8.74 19.85
C TYR A 71 1.57 -8.80 18.50
N ILE A 72 1.30 -7.64 17.89
CA ILE A 72 0.63 -7.52 16.59
C ILE A 72 1.35 -8.35 15.53
N LEU A 73 2.67 -8.16 15.39
CA LEU A 73 3.46 -8.88 14.37
C LEU A 73 3.48 -10.41 14.60
N LYS A 74 3.40 -10.87 15.85
CA LYS A 74 3.47 -12.30 16.20
C LYS A 74 2.11 -13.00 16.20
N LYS A 75 1.04 -12.29 16.55
CA LYS A 75 -0.28 -12.87 16.86
C LYS A 75 -1.36 -12.47 15.87
N VAL A 76 -1.20 -11.34 15.19
CA VAL A 76 -2.20 -10.80 14.27
C VAL A 76 -1.72 -10.95 12.83
N GLY A 77 -0.55 -10.40 12.50
CA GLY A 77 0.05 -10.49 11.17
C GLY A 77 0.95 -9.30 10.85
N LEU A 78 1.37 -9.20 9.59
CA LEU A 78 2.23 -8.12 9.12
C LEU A 78 1.42 -6.90 8.71
N PHE A 79 1.92 -5.73 9.10
CA PHE A 79 1.35 -4.43 8.78
C PHE A 79 2.47 -3.47 8.34
N PRO A 80 2.29 -2.74 7.23
CA PRO A 80 3.27 -1.77 6.73
C PRO A 80 3.77 -0.81 7.82
N ASP A 81 2.85 -0.07 8.44
CA ASP A 81 3.16 0.95 9.42
C ASP A 81 3.80 0.39 10.70
N VAL A 82 3.41 -0.81 11.14
CA VAL A 82 4.03 -1.47 12.30
C VAL A 82 5.48 -1.84 12.00
N LEU A 83 5.79 -2.34 10.81
CA LEU A 83 7.16 -2.62 10.39
C LEU A 83 7.97 -1.32 10.26
N GLU A 84 7.40 -0.27 9.68
CA GLU A 84 8.03 1.05 9.60
C GLU A 84 8.32 1.64 10.99
N ARG A 85 7.39 1.52 11.95
CA ARG A 85 7.60 1.92 13.36
C ARG A 85 8.73 1.14 14.00
N ARG A 86 8.81 -0.18 13.78
CA ARG A 86 9.89 -1.02 14.30
C ARG A 86 11.25 -0.62 13.75
N ILE A 87 11.34 -0.33 12.45
CA ILE A 87 12.57 0.16 11.82
C ILE A 87 12.99 1.50 12.41
N LYS A 88 12.06 2.44 12.61
CA LYS A 88 12.32 3.73 13.28
C LYS A 88 12.84 3.52 14.71
N GLN A 89 12.20 2.66 15.50
CA GLN A 89 12.66 2.30 16.85
C GLN A 89 14.08 1.71 16.85
N HIS A 90 14.44 0.88 15.86
CA HIS A 90 15.81 0.36 15.75
C HIS A 90 16.82 1.50 15.52
N PHE A 91 16.51 2.46 14.64
CA PHE A 91 17.33 3.65 14.48
C PHE A 91 17.43 4.51 15.74
N ASP A 92 16.32 4.73 16.44
CA ASP A 92 16.30 5.54 17.67
C ASP A 92 17.18 4.93 18.78
N ASN A 93 17.31 3.59 18.78
CA ASN A 93 18.19 2.85 19.67
C ASN A 93 19.65 2.74 19.17
N GLY A 94 19.98 3.36 18.03
CA GLY A 94 21.30 3.26 17.41
C GLY A 94 21.61 1.89 16.76
N ASP A 95 20.60 1.04 16.60
CA ASP A 95 20.73 -0.31 16.04
C ASP A 95 20.46 -0.31 14.53
N ASN A 96 21.42 0.20 13.78
CA ASN A 96 21.35 0.28 12.32
C ASN A 96 21.25 -1.10 11.65
N ILE A 97 21.84 -2.14 12.26
CA ILE A 97 21.82 -3.50 11.69
C ILE A 97 20.40 -4.04 11.72
N SER A 98 19.71 -3.98 12.87
CA SER A 98 18.33 -4.44 12.95
C SER A 98 17.38 -3.60 12.10
N ALA A 99 17.65 -2.29 11.95
CA ALA A 99 16.89 -1.44 11.04
C ALA A 99 17.01 -1.93 9.58
N LEU A 100 18.24 -2.22 9.12
CA LEU A 100 18.50 -2.75 7.77
C LEU A 100 17.86 -4.14 7.56
N VAL A 101 18.04 -5.06 8.51
CA VAL A 101 17.46 -6.42 8.42
C VAL A 101 15.93 -6.36 8.37
N THR A 102 15.32 -5.47 9.16
CA THR A 102 13.87 -5.30 9.17
C THR A 102 13.39 -4.62 7.88
N GLY A 103 14.14 -3.65 7.35
CA GLY A 103 13.89 -3.03 6.05
C GLY A 103 13.91 -4.04 4.90
N GLU A 104 14.93 -4.88 4.82
CA GLU A 104 15.00 -5.96 3.82
C GLU A 104 13.86 -6.96 3.99
N PHE A 105 13.56 -7.37 5.22
CA PHE A 105 12.41 -8.22 5.52
C PHE A 105 11.09 -7.60 5.05
N TYR A 106 10.92 -6.28 5.19
CA TYR A 106 9.71 -5.58 4.77
C TYR A 106 9.46 -5.71 3.26
N THR A 107 10.52 -5.72 2.44
CA THR A 107 10.45 -5.81 0.97
C THR A 107 10.09 -7.18 0.39
N LYS A 108 9.97 -8.23 1.21
CA LYS A 108 9.67 -9.58 0.68
C LYS A 108 8.33 -9.59 -0.04
N LYS A 109 8.33 -10.15 -1.27
CA LYS A 109 7.19 -10.09 -2.21
C LYS A 109 5.91 -10.69 -1.65
N GLU A 110 6.04 -11.72 -0.81
CA GLU A 110 4.92 -12.41 -0.16
C GLU A 110 4.25 -11.60 0.95
N HIS A 111 4.93 -10.57 1.47
CA HIS A 111 4.38 -9.77 2.57
C HIS A 111 3.28 -8.84 2.08
N PHE A 112 3.54 -8.04 1.04
CA PHE A 112 2.60 -7.03 0.54
C PHE A 112 2.61 -7.01 -1.00
N PRO A 113 2.05 -8.05 -1.65
CA PRO A 113 2.10 -8.18 -3.10
C PRO A 113 1.38 -7.02 -3.78
N GLY A 114 2.02 -6.46 -4.80
CA GLY A 114 1.48 -5.33 -5.59
C GLY A 114 1.67 -3.95 -4.97
N PHE A 115 2.20 -3.84 -3.74
CA PHE A 115 2.45 -2.55 -3.10
C PHE A 115 3.92 -2.14 -3.16
N ALA A 116 4.17 -0.91 -3.59
CA ALA A 116 5.51 -0.35 -3.75
C ALA A 116 6.10 0.22 -2.45
N ARG A 117 5.25 0.68 -1.51
CA ARG A 117 5.67 1.31 -0.24
C ARG A 117 6.78 0.57 0.51
N PRO A 118 6.79 -0.78 0.62
CA PRO A 118 7.91 -1.49 1.25
C PRO A 118 9.27 -1.21 0.62
N PHE A 119 9.32 -1.14 -0.71
CA PHE A 119 10.55 -0.86 -1.46
C PHE A 119 10.98 0.61 -1.31
N VAL A 120 10.00 1.54 -1.33
CA VAL A 120 10.25 2.97 -1.08
C VAL A 120 10.85 3.16 0.31
N PHE A 121 10.21 2.59 1.34
CA PHE A 121 10.69 2.74 2.70
C PHE A 121 12.07 2.10 2.90
N ASN A 122 12.34 0.96 2.26
CA ASN A 122 13.67 0.36 2.31
C ASN A 122 14.73 1.25 1.62
N ALA A 123 14.39 1.97 0.55
CA ALA A 123 15.27 2.97 -0.05
C ALA A 123 15.59 4.10 0.95
N GLU A 124 14.58 4.61 1.68
CA GLU A 124 14.77 5.61 2.75
C GLU A 124 15.70 5.09 3.87
N VAL A 125 15.53 3.82 4.28
CA VAL A 125 16.38 3.15 5.28
C VAL A 125 17.83 3.07 4.80
N LEU A 126 18.05 2.69 3.54
CA LEU A 126 19.38 2.60 2.93
C LEU A 126 20.05 3.97 2.83
N LEU A 127 19.32 5.02 2.46
CA LEU A 127 19.83 6.40 2.45
C LEU A 127 20.26 6.85 3.85
N LYS A 128 19.45 6.54 4.87
CA LYS A 128 19.73 6.95 6.25
C LYS A 128 21.04 6.39 6.79
N VAL A 129 21.50 5.25 6.27
CA VAL A 129 22.81 4.64 6.63
C VAL A 129 23.92 4.92 5.61
N GLY A 130 23.68 5.79 4.62
CA GLY A 130 24.68 6.20 3.62
C GLY A 130 24.89 5.20 2.47
N ARG A 131 24.00 4.22 2.27
CA ARG A 131 24.07 3.23 1.19
C ARG A 131 23.38 3.76 -0.08
N ASN A 132 23.87 4.87 -0.60
CA ASN A 132 23.21 5.66 -1.65
C ASN A 132 22.94 4.87 -2.95
N ILE A 133 23.90 4.05 -3.41
CA ILE A 133 23.75 3.27 -4.64
C ILE A 133 22.61 2.26 -4.50
N GLU A 134 22.54 1.56 -3.37
CA GLU A 134 21.51 0.56 -3.12
C GLU A 134 20.14 1.21 -2.88
N ALA A 135 20.11 2.36 -2.22
CA ALA A 135 18.89 3.13 -2.09
C ALA A 135 18.33 3.54 -3.46
N LYS A 136 19.19 4.01 -4.36
CA LYS A 136 18.80 4.34 -5.74
C LYS A 136 18.22 3.12 -6.46
N ASP A 137 18.87 1.97 -6.36
CA ASP A 137 18.38 0.75 -7.00
C ASP A 137 17.05 0.28 -6.40
N ALA A 138 16.87 0.43 -5.07
CA ALA A 138 15.61 0.14 -4.39
C ALA A 138 14.47 1.07 -4.83
N ALA A 139 14.75 2.38 -4.94
CA ALA A 139 13.78 3.38 -5.43
C ALA A 139 13.38 3.09 -6.89
N ARG A 140 14.34 2.77 -7.77
CA ARG A 140 14.06 2.32 -9.14
C ARG A 140 13.25 1.03 -9.19
N GLY A 141 13.45 0.13 -8.23
CA GLY A 141 12.63 -1.06 -8.05
C GLY A 141 11.18 -0.71 -7.67
N ALA A 142 11.00 0.25 -6.76
CA ALA A 142 9.69 0.72 -6.34
C ALA A 142 8.89 1.34 -7.50
N LEU A 143 9.53 2.18 -8.33
CA LEU A 143 8.90 2.87 -9.47
C LEU A 143 8.49 1.95 -10.64
N LYS A 144 8.86 0.66 -10.59
CA LYS A 144 8.35 -0.38 -11.51
C LYS A 144 6.99 -0.94 -11.08
N SER A 145 6.55 -0.61 -9.87
CA SER A 145 5.23 -0.95 -9.35
C SER A 145 4.29 0.24 -9.57
N PRO A 146 2.96 0.06 -9.47
CA PRO A 146 2.02 1.17 -9.67
C PRO A 146 2.30 2.32 -8.70
N TRP A 147 2.36 3.54 -9.21
CA TRP A 147 2.78 4.74 -8.49
C TRP A 147 1.80 5.12 -7.39
N TRP A 148 0.52 4.79 -7.57
CA TRP A 148 -0.49 4.93 -6.52
C TRP A 148 -0.28 4.03 -5.30
N THR A 149 0.71 3.12 -5.31
CA THR A 149 1.08 2.26 -4.17
C THR A 149 2.37 2.64 -3.46
N LEU A 150 3.00 3.76 -3.86
CA LEU A 150 4.27 4.23 -3.27
C LEU A 150 4.11 4.66 -1.80
N GLY A 151 2.90 5.07 -1.42
CA GLY A 151 2.59 5.58 -0.08
C GLY A 151 3.19 6.95 0.23
N CYS A 152 3.72 7.64 -0.78
CA CYS A 152 4.21 9.01 -0.73
C CYS A 152 4.14 9.64 -2.14
N GLU A 153 4.58 10.89 -2.28
CA GLU A 153 4.60 11.59 -3.57
C GLU A 153 5.59 10.92 -4.55
N TYR A 154 5.18 10.76 -5.82
CA TYR A 154 6.03 10.18 -6.87
C TYR A 154 7.42 10.85 -6.93
N HIS A 155 7.45 12.18 -6.88
CA HIS A 155 8.69 12.96 -6.99
C HIS A 155 9.68 12.65 -5.87
N GLU A 156 9.23 12.32 -4.65
CA GLU A 156 10.13 11.90 -3.58
C GLU A 156 10.91 10.64 -3.97
N VAL A 157 10.24 9.69 -4.62
CA VAL A 157 10.84 8.42 -5.06
C VAL A 157 11.67 8.61 -6.32
N ALA A 158 11.20 9.41 -7.27
CA ALA A 158 11.93 9.75 -8.50
C ALA A 158 13.26 10.46 -8.19
N ASN A 159 13.27 11.38 -7.22
CA ASN A 159 14.47 12.03 -6.73
C ASN A 159 15.49 11.02 -6.16
N MET A 160 15.04 10.05 -5.36
CA MET A 160 15.92 8.97 -4.86
C MET A 160 16.43 8.07 -6.00
N ALA A 161 15.62 7.85 -7.03
CA ALA A 161 15.94 7.02 -8.19
C ALA A 161 16.86 7.72 -9.22
N GLU A 162 17.07 9.03 -9.07
CA GLU A 162 17.66 9.92 -10.09
C GLU A 162 16.92 9.76 -11.42
N TRP A 163 15.58 9.81 -11.38
CA TRP A 163 14.71 9.85 -12.55
C TRP A 163 14.16 11.25 -12.74
N GLU A 164 14.18 11.73 -13.97
CA GLU A 164 13.52 12.96 -14.37
C GLU A 164 12.10 12.65 -14.86
N ASP A 165 11.38 13.69 -15.30
CA ASP A 165 9.97 13.61 -15.67
C ASP A 165 9.68 12.84 -16.97
N GLU A 166 10.69 12.28 -17.66
CA GLU A 166 10.44 11.56 -18.92
C GLU A 166 9.52 10.36 -18.74
N GLN A 167 9.49 9.74 -17.56
CA GLN A 167 8.56 8.65 -17.27
C GLN A 167 7.11 9.14 -17.18
N ILE A 168 6.88 10.33 -16.61
CA ILE A 168 5.56 10.95 -16.55
C ILE A 168 5.08 11.26 -17.97
N GLU A 169 5.95 11.88 -18.79
CA GLU A 169 5.62 12.21 -20.18
C GLU A 169 5.35 10.96 -21.03
N TYR A 170 6.09 9.87 -20.80
CA TYR A 170 5.81 8.58 -21.43
C TYR A 170 4.43 8.04 -21.05
N ILE A 171 4.05 8.07 -19.76
CA ILE A 171 2.72 7.62 -19.33
C ILE A 171 1.62 8.51 -19.92
N LYS A 172 1.83 9.83 -19.96
CA LYS A 172 0.89 10.78 -20.61
C LYS A 172 0.71 10.46 -22.09
N GLU A 173 1.79 10.16 -22.82
CA GLU A 173 1.71 9.73 -24.22
C GLU A 173 0.88 8.44 -24.34
N LYS A 174 1.08 7.47 -23.43
CA LYS A 174 0.38 6.17 -23.46
C LYS A 174 -1.13 6.24 -23.27
N VAL A 175 -1.64 7.23 -22.54
CA VAL A 175 -3.09 7.41 -22.34
C VAL A 175 -3.77 8.15 -23.51
N THR A 176 -3.01 8.65 -24.49
CA THR A 176 -3.58 9.28 -25.70
C THR A 176 -4.12 8.24 -26.69
N GLU A 177 -4.99 8.69 -27.61
CA GLU A 177 -5.47 7.85 -28.72
C GLU A 177 -4.31 7.33 -29.59
N GLU A 178 -3.31 8.17 -29.89
CA GLU A 178 -2.13 7.79 -30.66
C GLU A 178 -1.28 6.72 -29.94
N GLY A 179 -1.14 6.87 -28.62
CA GLY A 179 -0.49 5.89 -27.74
C GLY A 179 -1.19 4.53 -27.78
N ARG A 180 -2.53 4.53 -27.66
CA ARG A 180 -3.37 3.33 -27.75
C ARG A 180 -3.25 2.65 -29.12
N GLU A 181 -3.35 3.41 -30.21
CA GLU A 181 -3.19 2.87 -31.56
C GLU A 181 -1.82 2.24 -31.78
N THR A 182 -0.77 2.87 -31.25
CA THR A 182 0.60 2.37 -31.35
C THR A 182 0.75 1.01 -30.66
N ASP A 183 0.14 0.85 -29.48
CA ASP A 183 0.18 -0.40 -28.73
C ASP A 183 -0.63 -1.52 -29.42
N LEU A 184 -1.77 -1.18 -30.04
CA LEU A 184 -2.54 -2.10 -30.89
C LEU A 184 -1.74 -2.53 -32.13
N LYS A 185 -1.08 -1.60 -32.82
CA LYS A 185 -0.20 -1.89 -33.98
C LYS A 185 0.97 -2.79 -33.60
N LYS A 186 1.44 -2.73 -32.35
CA LYS A 186 2.46 -3.64 -31.78
C LYS A 186 1.91 -5.03 -31.42
N GLY A 187 0.61 -5.28 -31.62
CA GLY A 187 -0.03 -6.58 -31.41
C GLY A 187 -0.54 -6.82 -29.99
N LYS A 188 -0.61 -5.80 -29.13
CA LYS A 188 -1.29 -5.94 -27.83
C LYS A 188 -2.78 -6.20 -28.04
N GLN A 189 -3.36 -7.05 -27.20
CA GLN A 189 -4.80 -7.31 -27.22
C GLN A 189 -5.58 -6.07 -26.77
N PRO A 190 -6.74 -5.74 -27.38
CA PRO A 190 -7.51 -4.55 -27.01
C PRO A 190 -7.85 -4.46 -25.52
N ALA A 191 -8.26 -5.58 -24.91
CA ALA A 191 -8.53 -5.64 -23.48
C ALA A 191 -7.29 -5.32 -22.62
N GLN A 192 -6.09 -5.76 -23.04
CA GLN A 192 -4.86 -5.44 -22.33
C GLN A 192 -4.49 -3.95 -22.47
N VAL A 193 -4.69 -3.36 -23.65
CA VAL A 193 -4.47 -1.92 -23.87
C VAL A 193 -5.38 -1.09 -22.96
N ALA A 194 -6.65 -1.48 -22.84
CA ALA A 194 -7.59 -0.81 -21.94
C ALA A 194 -7.18 -0.94 -20.46
N LEU A 195 -6.71 -2.12 -20.02
CA LEU A 195 -6.22 -2.31 -18.65
C LEU A 195 -4.93 -1.52 -18.36
N ASP A 196 -4.00 -1.48 -19.32
CA ASP A 196 -2.77 -0.68 -19.23
C ASP A 196 -3.13 0.82 -19.11
N GLU A 197 -4.07 1.30 -19.92
CA GLU A 197 -4.56 2.68 -19.86
C GLU A 197 -5.20 3.02 -18.50
N ALA A 198 -6.03 2.13 -17.95
CA ALA A 198 -6.60 2.32 -16.62
C ALA A 198 -5.52 2.41 -15.53
N ALA A 199 -4.47 1.58 -15.61
CA ALA A 199 -3.35 1.61 -14.68
C ALA A 199 -2.57 2.94 -14.78
N PHE A 200 -2.31 3.41 -16.00
CA PHE A 200 -1.65 4.69 -16.26
C PHE A 200 -2.46 5.89 -15.74
N LEU A 201 -3.78 5.87 -15.92
CA LEU A 201 -4.67 6.91 -15.37
C LEU A 201 -4.61 6.98 -13.85
N LEU A 202 -4.57 5.82 -13.16
CA LEU A 202 -4.41 5.77 -11.71
C LEU A 202 -3.04 6.31 -11.26
N ASP A 203 -1.98 5.98 -12.00
CA ASP A 203 -0.63 6.48 -11.71
C ASP A 203 -0.57 8.01 -11.84
N LEU A 204 -1.13 8.58 -12.92
CA LEU A 204 -1.21 10.03 -13.12
C LEU A 204 -2.08 10.71 -12.07
N ALA A 205 -3.26 10.16 -11.76
CA ALA A 205 -4.15 10.70 -10.73
C ALA A 205 -3.48 10.72 -9.35
N SER A 206 -2.58 9.77 -9.07
CA SER A 206 -1.82 9.73 -7.82
C SER A 206 -0.76 10.82 -7.70
N ILE A 207 -0.27 11.35 -8.83
CA ILE A 207 0.69 12.45 -8.84
C ILE A 207 -0.02 13.76 -8.49
N ASP A 208 -1.14 14.03 -9.15
CA ASP A 208 -1.86 15.30 -9.04
C ASP A 208 -2.89 15.31 -7.89
N GLY A 209 -3.27 14.13 -7.39
CA GLY A 209 -4.33 13.94 -6.39
C GLY A 209 -5.74 14.15 -6.96
N THR A 210 -5.93 13.84 -8.24
CA THR A 210 -7.12 14.11 -9.06
C THR A 210 -7.95 12.85 -9.35
N TRP A 211 -8.11 11.99 -8.35
CA TRP A 211 -8.78 10.68 -8.46
C TRP A 211 -10.15 10.72 -9.14
N ASP A 212 -10.96 11.72 -8.81
CA ASP A 212 -12.33 11.84 -9.32
C ASP A 212 -12.37 12.16 -10.82
N ASP A 213 -11.35 12.86 -11.33
CA ASP A 213 -11.30 13.34 -12.72
C ASP A 213 -11.15 12.21 -13.73
N CYS A 214 -10.51 11.09 -13.32
CA CYS A 214 -10.28 9.93 -14.18
C CYS A 214 -11.27 8.78 -13.99
N ALA A 215 -12.19 8.86 -13.02
CA ALA A 215 -13.05 7.75 -12.63
C ALA A 215 -13.93 7.23 -13.77
N GLU A 216 -14.54 8.14 -14.56
CA GLU A 216 -15.38 7.75 -15.70
C GLU A 216 -14.58 7.02 -16.78
N ARG A 217 -13.40 7.55 -17.14
CA ARG A 217 -12.54 6.93 -18.16
C ARG A 217 -12.00 5.57 -17.71
N ILE A 218 -11.60 5.43 -16.44
CA ILE A 218 -11.16 4.15 -15.87
C ILE A 218 -12.29 3.11 -15.96
N ALA A 219 -13.53 3.50 -15.66
CA ALA A 219 -14.68 2.60 -15.78
C ALA A 219 -14.95 2.18 -17.23
N GLU A 220 -14.77 3.07 -18.21
CA GLU A 220 -14.83 2.71 -19.63
C GLU A 220 -13.75 1.69 -20.00
N CYS A 221 -12.50 1.92 -19.58
CA CYS A 221 -11.40 0.97 -19.78
C CYS A 221 -11.74 -0.42 -19.21
N TYR A 222 -12.32 -0.48 -18.00
CA TYR A 222 -12.76 -1.76 -17.44
C TYR A 222 -13.92 -2.40 -18.22
N LYS A 223 -14.86 -1.61 -18.78
CA LYS A 223 -15.90 -2.15 -19.70
C LYS A 223 -15.29 -2.70 -20.98
N GLU A 224 -14.35 -1.97 -21.60
CA GLU A 224 -13.62 -2.41 -22.80
C GLU A 224 -12.86 -3.73 -22.55
N ALA A 225 -12.36 -3.93 -21.32
CA ALA A 225 -11.70 -5.15 -20.88
C ALA A 225 -12.66 -6.28 -20.43
N GLY A 226 -13.98 -6.06 -20.47
CA GLY A 226 -15.00 -7.05 -20.05
C GLY A 226 -15.25 -7.14 -18.54
N LEU A 227 -14.71 -6.22 -17.74
CA LEU A 227 -14.86 -6.14 -16.28
C LEU A 227 -16.05 -5.24 -15.90
N HIS A 228 -17.25 -5.59 -16.36
CA HIS A 228 -18.44 -4.74 -16.19
C HIS A 228 -18.84 -4.47 -14.74
N GLU A 229 -18.70 -5.45 -13.85
CA GLU A 229 -19.01 -5.27 -12.42
C GLU A 229 -18.07 -4.27 -11.76
N VAL A 230 -16.76 -4.34 -12.07
CA VAL A 230 -15.74 -3.41 -11.57
C VAL A 230 -16.01 -2.02 -12.11
N ALA A 231 -16.32 -1.89 -13.41
CA ALA A 231 -16.65 -0.61 -14.01
C ALA A 231 -17.85 0.06 -13.34
N ASN A 232 -18.91 -0.70 -13.03
CA ASN A 232 -20.08 -0.18 -12.34
C ASN A 232 -19.76 0.26 -10.90
N PHE A 233 -18.89 -0.49 -10.22
CA PHE A 233 -18.41 -0.12 -8.88
C PHE A 233 -17.63 1.20 -8.89
N VAL A 234 -16.74 1.40 -9.86
CA VAL A 234 -15.89 2.62 -9.93
C VAL A 234 -16.71 3.90 -10.04
N VAL A 235 -17.81 3.89 -10.80
CA VAL A 235 -18.67 5.08 -10.99
C VAL A 235 -19.86 5.13 -10.04
N TYR A 236 -19.95 4.17 -9.11
CA TYR A 236 -21.04 4.13 -8.15
C TYR A 236 -20.94 5.34 -7.21
N ARG A 237 -22.06 6.06 -7.05
CA ARG A 237 -22.21 7.17 -6.11
C ARG A 237 -23.43 6.89 -5.23
N ASP A 238 -23.26 6.98 -3.92
CA ASP A 238 -24.33 6.87 -2.91
C ASP A 238 -25.33 8.04 -2.97
#